data_AF-X1ULY0-F1
#
_entry.id   AF-X1ULY0-F1
#
_cell.length_a   1.000
_cell.length_b   1.000
_cell.length_c   1.000
_cell.angle_alpha   90.00
_cell.angle_beta   90.00
_cell.angle_gamma   90.00
#
_symmetry.space_group_name_H-M   'P 1'
#
loop_
_entity.id
_entity.type
_entity.pdbx_description
1 polymer ?
#
loop_
_entity_poly.entity_id
_entity_poly.type
_entity_poly.pdbx_seq_one_letter_code
_entity_poly.pdbx_strand_id
1 'polypeptide(L)'
;MASVYGARRGELTELRSEDIYLDGDKSTIFIRTEKGGQRKPQPIPKSLVPLFAVRINPMHGHTIQRQLKKICRKAEVHLPFKGGYHCFRRRTVTEVAEVNPSDVDVSNFMRWAKPRTMLARYKQTPVEQTDALILQRHPFVKMWEEVAPYLLSYNSTYESQPALYDNT
;
A
#
# COMPACT_ATOMS: atom_id res chain seq x y z
N MET A 1 0.97 -3.27 -1.98
CA MET A 1 1.73 -2.27 -1.19
C MET A 1 2.08 -0.97 -1.95
N ALA A 2 2.93 -1.01 -2.99
CA ALA A 2 3.41 0.21 -3.66
C ALA A 2 2.31 1.06 -4.31
N SER A 3 1.35 0.41 -4.99
CA SER A 3 0.24 1.09 -5.67
C SER A 3 -0.82 1.63 -4.71
N VAL A 4 -1.01 1.01 -3.54
CA VAL A 4 -2.07 1.39 -2.58
C VAL A 4 -1.57 2.44 -1.58
N TYR A 5 -0.37 2.27 -1.02
CA TYR A 5 0.16 3.16 0.03
C TYR A 5 1.33 4.04 -0.44
N GLY A 6 1.64 3.99 -1.74
CA GLY A 6 2.74 4.72 -2.35
C GLY A 6 4.12 4.32 -1.81
N ALA A 7 4.26 3.14 -1.19
CA ALA A 7 5.49 2.73 -0.51
C ALA A 7 6.74 2.83 -1.42
N ARG A 8 7.84 3.36 -0.89
CA ARG A 8 9.12 3.44 -1.61
C ARG A 8 9.75 2.06 -1.71
N ARG A 9 10.61 1.88 -2.71
CA ARG A 9 11.36 0.62 -2.88
C ARG A 9 12.06 0.19 -1.59
N GLY A 10 12.81 1.08 -0.92
CA GLY A 10 13.52 0.76 0.31
C GLY A 10 12.62 0.57 1.53
N GLU A 11 11.41 1.12 1.52
CA GLU A 11 10.41 0.80 2.56
C GLU A 11 9.87 -0.63 2.37
N LEU A 12 9.77 -1.09 1.11
CA LEU A 12 9.35 -2.45 0.78
C LEU A 12 10.44 -3.50 1.02
N THR A 13 11.72 -3.13 1.06
CA THR A 13 12.79 -4.10 1.31
C THR A 13 12.76 -4.62 2.73
N GLU A 14 12.35 -3.78 3.67
CA GLU A 14 12.30 -4.09 5.10
C GLU A 14 10.96 -4.64 5.57
N LEU A 15 9.93 -4.61 4.73
CA LEU A 15 8.58 -5.02 5.10
C LEU A 15 8.54 -6.51 5.44
N ARG A 16 7.94 -6.83 6.59
CA ARG A 16 7.81 -8.20 7.09
C ARG A 16 6.37 -8.55 7.40
N SER A 17 6.11 -9.83 7.60
CA SER A 17 4.78 -10.30 8.01
C SER A 17 4.37 -9.73 9.37
N GLU A 18 5.33 -9.50 10.27
CA GLU A 18 5.08 -8.91 11.60
C GLU A 18 4.69 -7.43 11.54
N ASP A 19 4.92 -6.76 10.40
CA ASP A 19 4.46 -5.39 10.18
C ASP A 19 3.00 -5.36 9.66
N ILE A 20 2.34 -6.52 9.53
CA ILE A 20 0.94 -6.65 9.07
C ILE A 20 0.13 -7.26 10.21
N TYR A 21 -0.94 -6.55 10.60
CA TYR A 21 -1.91 -7.02 11.56
C TYR A 21 -3.25 -7.25 10.84
N LEU A 22 -3.77 -8.46 10.89
CA LEU A 22 -5.03 -8.83 10.23
C LEU A 22 -6.10 -9.09 11.30
N ASP A 23 -7.15 -8.28 11.27
CA ASP A 23 -8.31 -8.35 12.17
C ASP A 23 -9.55 -7.80 11.43
N GLY A 24 -9.88 -8.40 10.29
CA GLY A 24 -11.00 -7.98 9.44
C GLY A 24 -10.96 -6.48 9.10
N ASP A 25 -11.93 -5.73 9.62
CA ASP A 25 -12.08 -4.28 9.39
C ASP A 25 -11.05 -3.42 10.15
N LYS A 26 -10.35 -3.98 11.14
CA LYS A 26 -9.29 -3.32 11.92
C LYS A 26 -7.89 -3.69 11.45
N SER A 27 -7.79 -4.38 10.32
CA SER A 27 -6.51 -4.79 9.74
C SER A 27 -5.65 -3.56 9.42
N THR A 28 -4.36 -3.61 9.76
CA THR A 28 -3.41 -2.52 9.52
C THR A 28 -2.07 -3.01 9.01
N ILE A 29 -1.36 -2.13 8.32
CA ILE A 29 0.02 -2.32 7.87
C ILE A 29 0.92 -1.20 8.40
N PHE A 30 2.10 -1.58 8.90
CA PHE A 30 3.10 -0.66 9.44
C PHE A 30 4.31 -0.55 8.50
N ILE A 31 4.30 0.45 7.62
CA ILE A 31 5.40 0.66 6.66
C ILE A 31 6.46 1.58 7.27
N ARG A 32 7.65 1.04 7.54
CA ARG A 32 8.80 1.79 8.08
C ARG A 32 9.34 2.77 7.04
N THR A 33 9.32 4.07 7.35
CA THR A 33 9.76 5.13 6.41
C THR A 33 11.27 5.37 6.46
N GLU A 34 11.92 5.51 5.30
CA GLU A 34 13.39 5.77 5.21
C GLU A 34 13.81 7.24 5.42
N LYS A 35 12.95 8.23 5.14
CA LYS A 35 13.34 9.66 5.04
C LYS A 35 12.69 10.57 6.09
N GLY A 36 12.66 10.16 7.35
CA GLY A 36 12.00 10.93 8.42
C GLY A 36 10.50 11.15 8.18
N GLY A 37 9.88 10.27 7.39
CA GLY A 37 8.44 10.23 7.22
C GLY A 37 7.75 9.80 8.51
N GLN A 38 6.43 9.96 8.55
CA GLN A 38 5.65 9.54 9.70
C GLN A 38 5.58 8.02 9.75
N ARG A 39 6.02 7.43 10.86
CA ARG A 39 5.83 6.01 11.15
C ARG A 39 4.50 5.85 11.86
N LYS A 40 3.50 5.36 11.13
CA LYS A 40 2.15 5.10 11.64
C LYS A 40 1.60 3.83 11.00
N PRO A 41 0.77 3.06 11.70
CA PRO A 41 -0.03 2.04 11.05
C PRO A 41 -1.01 2.69 10.07
N GLN A 42 -1.32 1.99 8.98
CA GLN A 42 -2.33 2.41 8.03
C GLN A 42 -3.37 1.31 7.85
N PRO A 43 -4.65 1.66 7.68
CA PRO A 43 -5.71 0.67 7.49
C PRO A 43 -5.48 -0.16 6.22
N ILE A 44 -5.84 -1.44 6.28
CA ILE A 44 -5.96 -2.34 5.14
C ILE A 44 -7.44 -2.40 4.76
N PRO A 45 -7.83 -2.12 3.51
CA PRO A 45 -9.21 -2.29 3.08
C PRO A 45 -9.65 -3.74 3.30
N LYS A 46 -10.84 -3.94 3.89
CA LYS A 46 -11.39 -5.28 4.21
C LYS A 46 -11.30 -6.25 3.02
N SER A 47 -11.67 -5.75 1.85
CA SER A 47 -11.66 -6.49 0.58
C SER A 47 -10.28 -6.97 0.16
N LEU A 48 -9.21 -6.29 0.58
CA LEU A 48 -7.84 -6.64 0.26
C LEU A 48 -7.14 -7.45 1.33
N VAL A 49 -7.74 -7.64 2.52
CA VAL A 49 -7.19 -8.46 3.61
C VAL A 49 -6.66 -9.82 3.14
N PRO A 50 -7.34 -10.59 2.25
CA PRO A 50 -6.83 -11.87 1.76
C PRO A 50 -5.45 -11.76 1.09
N LEU A 51 -5.19 -10.66 0.38
CA LEU A 51 -3.92 -10.42 -0.30
C LEU A 51 -2.76 -10.16 0.66
N PHE A 52 -3.06 -9.83 1.92
CA PHE A 52 -2.08 -9.51 2.96
C PHE A 52 -1.82 -10.69 3.90
N ALA A 53 -2.60 -11.78 3.81
CA ALA A 53 -2.41 -12.97 4.61
C ALA A 53 -1.13 -13.74 4.23
N VAL A 54 -0.65 -13.59 2.99
CA VAL A 54 0.56 -14.27 2.52
C VAL A 54 1.79 -13.78 3.25
N ARG A 55 2.62 -14.73 3.68
CA ARG A 55 3.88 -14.46 4.36
C ARG A 55 4.78 -13.58 3.50
N ILE A 56 5.07 -12.39 3.99
CA ILE A 56 6.04 -11.46 3.42
C ILE A 56 7.37 -11.61 4.14
N ASN A 57 8.42 -11.89 3.37
CA ASN A 57 9.80 -11.85 3.85
C ASN A 57 10.52 -10.64 3.23
N PRO A 58 11.43 -9.98 3.99
CA PRO A 58 12.32 -8.96 3.45
C PRO A 58 12.99 -9.38 2.15
N MET A 59 13.06 -8.47 1.20
CA MET A 59 13.72 -8.69 -0.08
C MET A 59 14.68 -7.56 -0.39
N HIS A 60 15.87 -7.89 -0.90
CA HIS A 60 16.82 -6.87 -1.32
C HIS A 60 16.23 -5.99 -2.42
N GLY A 61 16.46 -4.68 -2.37
CA GLY A 61 15.90 -3.71 -3.33
C GLY A 61 16.25 -3.99 -4.81
N HIS A 62 17.41 -4.60 -5.09
CA HIS A 62 17.75 -5.04 -6.45
C HIS A 62 16.87 -6.20 -6.91
N THR A 63 16.56 -7.14 -6.03
CA THR A 63 15.64 -8.26 -6.30
C THR A 63 14.24 -7.75 -6.61
N ILE A 64 13.72 -6.85 -5.78
CA ILE A 64 12.41 -6.19 -5.98
C ILE A 64 12.35 -5.51 -7.36
N GLN A 65 13.36 -4.69 -7.69
CA GLN A 65 13.40 -4.01 -9.00
C GLN A 65 13.52 -5.00 -10.17
N ARG A 66 14.32 -6.07 -10.02
CA ARG A 66 14.47 -7.11 -11.06
C ARG A 66 13.16 -7.87 -11.29
N GLN A 67 12.44 -8.21 -10.22
CA GLN A 67 11.13 -8.86 -10.30
C GLN A 67 10.13 -7.97 -11.03
N LEU A 68 10.05 -6.67 -10.70
CA LEU A 68 9.20 -5.72 -11.41
C LEU A 68 9.53 -5.69 -12.91
N LYS A 69 10.81 -5.55 -13.29
CA LYS A 69 11.21 -5.57 -14.71
C LYS A 69 10.82 -6.87 -15.41
N LYS A 70 10.94 -8.01 -14.72
CA LYS A 70 10.53 -9.32 -15.24
C LYS A 70 9.01 -9.39 -15.45
N ILE A 71 8.22 -8.86 -14.52
CA ILE A 71 6.76 -8.78 -14.62
C ILE A 71 6.35 -7.89 -15.79
N CYS A 72 6.88 -6.66 -15.87
CA CYS A 72 6.56 -5.74 -16.97
C CYS A 72 6.93 -6.35 -18.33
N ARG A 73 8.08 -7.01 -18.44
CA ARG A 73 8.45 -7.71 -19.69
C ARG A 73 7.47 -8.82 -20.06
N LYS A 74 7.00 -9.61 -19.08
CA LYS A 74 6.01 -10.68 -19.31
C LYS A 74 4.63 -10.13 -19.68
N ALA A 75 4.27 -8.97 -19.13
CA ALA A 75 3.02 -8.28 -19.42
C ALA A 75 3.13 -7.36 -20.66
N GLU A 76 4.25 -7.42 -21.39
CA GLU A 76 4.52 -6.58 -22.57
C GLU A 76 4.40 -5.07 -22.29
N VAL A 77 4.64 -4.67 -21.03
CA VAL A 77 4.63 -3.27 -20.58
C VAL A 77 6.03 -2.68 -20.72
N HIS A 78 6.13 -1.61 -21.51
CA HIS A 78 7.37 -0.84 -21.64
C HIS A 78 7.62 0.00 -20.40
N LEU A 79 8.70 -0.31 -19.66
CA LEU A 79 9.20 0.55 -18.58
C LEU A 79 10.17 1.59 -19.15
N PRO A 80 9.94 2.89 -18.94
CA PRO A 80 10.86 3.93 -19.41
C PRO A 80 12.24 3.80 -18.74
N PHE A 81 13.25 4.45 -19.33
CA PHE A 81 14.59 4.50 -18.74
C PHE A 81 14.54 5.03 -17.30
N LYS A 82 15.21 4.34 -16.37
CA LYS A 82 15.15 4.58 -14.91
C LYS A 82 13.75 4.44 -14.27
N GLY A 83 12.78 3.89 -15.00
CA GLY A 83 11.47 3.51 -14.50
C GLY A 83 11.53 2.39 -13.46
N GLY A 84 10.68 2.45 -12.45
CA GLY A 84 10.66 1.48 -11.37
C GLY A 84 9.60 1.81 -10.31
N TYR A 85 9.82 1.39 -9.07
CA TYR A 85 8.84 1.54 -8.00
C TYR A 85 8.43 2.99 -7.71
N HIS A 86 9.28 3.96 -8.04
CA HIS A 86 8.93 5.37 -7.90
C HIS A 86 7.78 5.80 -8.83
N CYS A 87 7.58 5.12 -9.96
CA CYS A 87 6.46 5.37 -10.87
C CYS A 87 5.12 5.07 -10.18
N PHE A 88 5.01 3.94 -9.46
CA PHE A 88 3.81 3.62 -8.67
C PHE A 88 3.56 4.68 -7.62
N ARG A 89 4.59 5.10 -6.86
CA ARG A 89 4.43 6.17 -5.86
C ARG A 89 3.91 7.46 -6.48
N ARG A 90 4.48 7.93 -7.60
CA ARG A 90 4.01 9.15 -8.27
C ARG A 90 2.55 9.02 -8.68
N ARG A 91 2.19 7.89 -9.29
CA ARG A 91 0.81 7.64 -9.72
C ARG A 91 -0.14 7.57 -8.52
N THR A 92 0.20 6.85 -7.46
CA THR A 92 -0.61 6.80 -6.22
C THR A 92 -0.86 8.19 -5.66
N VAL A 93 0.16 9.06 -5.60
CA VAL A 93 -0.02 10.44 -5.12
C VAL A 93 -1.01 11.20 -5.99
N THR A 94 -0.88 11.12 -7.31
CA THR A 94 -1.79 11.79 -8.26
C THR A 94 -3.23 11.32 -8.06
N GLU A 95 -3.47 10.01 -8.06
CA GLU A 95 -4.81 9.45 -7.87
C GLU A 95 -5.43 9.82 -6.51
N VAL A 96 -4.62 9.78 -5.44
CA VAL A 96 -5.09 10.14 -4.10
C VAL A 96 -5.45 11.62 -4.02
N ALA A 97 -4.70 12.49 -4.69
CA ALA A 97 -4.99 13.92 -4.77
C ALA A 97 -6.24 14.22 -5.61
N GLU A 98 -6.55 13.41 -6.61
CA GLU A 98 -7.78 13.53 -7.40
C GLU A 98 -9.04 13.20 -6.59
N VAL A 99 -8.95 12.21 -5.67
CA VAL A 99 -10.10 11.77 -4.85
C VAL A 99 -10.20 12.45 -3.49
N ASN A 100 -9.15 13.14 -3.04
CA ASN A 100 -9.12 13.91 -1.81
C ASN A 100 -8.51 15.31 -2.04
N PRO A 101 -9.33 16.37 -1.95
CA PRO A 101 -8.88 17.74 -2.22
C PRO A 101 -7.94 18.32 -1.15
N SER A 102 -7.74 17.64 -0.01
CA SER A 102 -6.90 18.16 1.07
C SER A 102 -5.46 17.68 0.96
N ASP A 103 -4.55 18.57 0.53
CA ASP A 103 -3.10 18.32 0.49
C ASP A 103 -2.52 17.82 1.82
N VAL A 104 -3.08 18.28 2.95
CA VAL A 104 -2.67 17.83 4.28
C VAL A 104 -2.99 16.35 4.49
N ASP A 105 -4.16 15.90 4.05
CA ASP A 105 -4.57 14.50 4.20
C ASP A 105 -3.81 13.61 3.22
N VAL A 106 -3.60 14.07 1.98
CA VAL A 106 -2.74 13.40 0.99
C VAL A 106 -1.32 13.26 1.55
N SER A 107 -0.74 14.33 2.08
CA SER A 107 0.59 14.33 2.69
C SER A 107 0.68 13.37 3.88
N ASN A 108 -0.34 13.36 4.75
CA ASN A 108 -0.42 12.45 5.90
C ASN A 108 -0.57 10.99 5.45
N PHE A 109 -1.42 10.70 4.48
CA PHE A 109 -1.61 9.36 3.89
C PHE A 109 -0.32 8.84 3.24
N MET A 110 0.38 9.72 2.53
CA MET A 110 1.68 9.42 1.90
C MET A 110 2.86 9.37 2.87
N ARG A 111 2.58 9.59 4.17
CA ARG A 111 3.51 9.55 5.30
C ARG A 111 4.68 10.52 5.14
N TRP A 112 4.46 11.68 4.53
CA TRP A 112 5.49 12.71 4.41
C TRP A 112 5.77 13.35 5.76
N ALA A 113 6.98 13.89 5.90
CA ALA A 113 7.32 14.71 7.06
C ALA A 113 6.32 15.86 7.17
N LYS A 114 5.81 16.13 8.38
CA LYS A 114 4.79 17.17 8.57
C LYS A 114 5.36 18.53 8.14
N PRO A 115 4.66 19.29 7.30
CA PRO A 115 5.05 20.67 7.03
C PRO A 115 4.99 21.46 8.34
N ARG A 116 5.95 22.38 8.55
CA ARG A 116 6.03 23.24 9.74
C ARG A 116 5.02 24.40 9.70
N THR A 117 3.83 24.18 9.15
CA THR A 117 2.79 25.22 9.03
C THR A 117 1.85 25.20 10.24
N MET A 118 1.31 26.36 10.62
CA MET A 118 0.36 26.45 11.75
C MET A 118 -0.90 25.61 11.50
N LEU A 119 -1.44 25.64 10.27
CA LEU A 119 -2.64 24.89 9.90
C LEU A 119 -2.49 23.37 10.11
N ALA A 120 -1.31 22.82 9.86
CA ALA A 120 -1.01 21.41 10.09
C ALA A 120 -1.06 21.00 11.58
N ARG A 121 -1.00 21.96 12.51
CA ARG A 121 -1.16 21.74 13.96
C ARG A 121 -2.61 21.74 14.41
N TYR A 122 -3.50 22.41 13.69
CA TYR A 122 -4.90 22.62 14.09
C TYR A 122 -5.88 21.62 13.45
N LYS A 123 -5.49 20.89 12.41
CA LYS A 123 -6.39 19.90 11.79
C LYS A 123 -6.53 18.68 12.71
N GLN A 124 -7.71 18.52 13.33
CA GLN A 124 -7.99 17.53 14.39
C GLN A 124 -8.59 16.20 13.89
N THR A 125 -8.80 16.01 12.59
CA THR A 125 -9.38 14.75 12.11
C THR A 125 -8.42 13.59 12.41
N PRO A 126 -8.88 12.52 13.09
CA PRO A 126 -8.06 11.35 13.35
C PRO A 126 -7.52 10.81 12.02
N VAL A 127 -6.21 10.59 11.99
CA VAL A 127 -5.47 10.25 10.77
C VAL A 127 -5.94 8.91 10.19
N GLU A 128 -6.38 8.01 11.07
CA GLU A 128 -6.91 6.70 10.74
C GLU A 128 -8.22 6.81 9.95
N GLN A 129 -9.08 7.77 10.31
CA GLN A 129 -10.34 8.03 9.61
C GLN A 129 -10.08 8.64 8.23
N THR A 130 -9.14 9.59 8.14
CA THR A 130 -8.79 10.18 6.84
C THR A 130 -8.16 9.15 5.89
N ASP A 131 -7.29 8.29 6.41
CA ASP A 131 -6.64 7.25 5.61
C ASP A 131 -7.68 6.22 5.12
N ALA A 132 -8.63 5.82 5.98
CA ALA A 132 -9.71 4.91 5.59
C ALA A 132 -10.62 5.51 4.50
N LEU A 133 -10.99 6.80 4.62
CA LEU A 133 -11.79 7.50 3.62
C LEU A 133 -11.06 7.62 2.27
N ILE A 134 -9.75 7.88 2.29
CA ILE A 134 -8.93 7.88 1.07
C ILE A 134 -8.97 6.50 0.42
N LEU A 135 -8.75 5.43 1.19
CA LEU A 135 -8.73 4.06 0.68
C LEU A 135 -10.07 3.63 0.07
N GLN A 136 -11.20 4.02 0.66
CA GLN A 136 -12.53 3.74 0.10
C GLN A 136 -12.73 4.32 -1.30
N ARG A 137 -12.11 5.47 -1.59
CA ARG A 137 -12.18 6.13 -2.91
C ARG A 137 -10.97 5.81 -3.78
N HIS A 138 -10.01 5.04 -3.28
CA HIS A 138 -8.74 4.86 -3.96
C HIS A 138 -8.91 3.96 -5.19
N PRO A 139 -8.60 4.44 -6.41
CA PRO A 139 -8.84 3.67 -7.63
C PRO A 139 -8.02 2.37 -7.72
N PHE A 140 -6.81 2.36 -7.16
CA PHE A 140 -6.03 1.12 -7.09
C PHE A 140 -6.59 0.10 -6.12
N VAL A 141 -7.31 0.51 -5.07
CA VAL A 141 -8.01 -0.46 -4.19
C VAL A 141 -9.04 -1.20 -5.03
N LYS A 142 -9.92 -0.47 -5.74
CA LYS A 142 -10.91 -1.06 -6.65
C LYS A 142 -10.29 -1.98 -7.71
N MET A 143 -9.21 -1.55 -8.36
CA MET A 143 -8.48 -2.40 -9.31
C MET A 143 -8.00 -3.72 -8.68
N TRP A 144 -7.49 -3.68 -7.44
CA TRP A 144 -7.07 -4.90 -6.75
C TRP A 144 -8.24 -5.76 -6.31
N GLU A 145 -9.39 -5.19 -5.98
CA GLU A 145 -10.63 -5.94 -5.68
C GLU A 145 -11.10 -6.74 -6.90
N GLU A 146 -11.02 -6.16 -8.10
CA GLU A 146 -11.36 -6.82 -9.36
C GLU A 146 -10.38 -7.96 -9.69
N VAL A 147 -9.09 -7.78 -9.37
CA VAL A 147 -8.03 -8.75 -9.66
C VAL A 147 -7.91 -9.84 -8.58
N ALA A 148 -8.29 -9.56 -7.33
CA ALA A 148 -8.09 -10.45 -6.18
C ALA A 148 -8.68 -11.86 -6.39
N PRO A 149 -9.91 -12.06 -6.89
CA PRO A 149 -10.46 -13.40 -7.10
C PRO A 149 -9.59 -14.28 -7.98
N TYR A 150 -9.02 -13.71 -9.06
CA TYR A 150 -8.11 -14.43 -9.95
C TYR A 150 -6.83 -14.83 -9.21
N LEU A 151 -6.25 -13.92 -8.43
CA LEU A 151 -5.03 -14.22 -7.67
C LEU A 151 -5.25 -15.31 -6.62
N LEU A 152 -6.39 -15.28 -5.93
CA LEU A 152 -6.73 -16.28 -4.92
C LEU A 152 -6.99 -17.65 -5.56
N SER A 153 -7.61 -17.70 -6.73
CA SER A 153 -7.92 -18.96 -7.44
C SER A 153 -6.74 -19.61 -8.17
N TYR A 154 -5.76 -18.83 -8.63
CA TYR A 154 -4.67 -19.34 -9.47
C TYR A 154 -3.32 -19.43 -8.76
N ASN A 155 -3.24 -19.07 -7.49
CA ASN A 155 -2.01 -19.11 -6.73
C ASN A 155 -2.17 -19.94 -5.47
N SER A 156 -1.61 -21.16 -5.51
CA SER A 156 -1.63 -22.15 -4.44
C SER A 156 -1.09 -21.64 -3.10
N THR A 157 -0.32 -20.55 -3.09
CA THR A 157 0.14 -19.89 -1.86
C THR A 157 -1.04 -19.39 -1.03
N TYR A 158 -2.13 -18.92 -1.67
CA TYR A 158 -3.34 -18.47 -0.99
C TYR A 158 -4.28 -19.63 -0.60
N GLU A 159 -4.22 -20.77 -1.30
CA GLU A 159 -5.02 -21.96 -0.98
C GLU A 159 -4.55 -22.66 0.31
N SER A 160 -3.25 -22.62 0.59
CA SER A 160 -2.62 -23.32 1.72
C SER A 160 -2.71 -22.60 3.08
N GLN A 161 -3.30 -21.41 3.13
CA GLN A 161 -3.41 -20.66 4.39
C GLN A 161 -4.72 -21.04 5.10
N PRO A 162 -4.68 -21.35 6.41
CA PRO A 162 -5.89 -21.65 7.16
C PRO A 162 -6.85 -20.47 7.01
N ALA A 163 -8.12 -20.80 6.74
CA ALA A 163 -9.17 -19.81 6.57
C ALA A 163 -9.18 -18.87 7.78
N LEU A 164 -8.65 -17.66 7.61
CA LEU A 164 -8.95 -16.52 8.49
C LEU A 164 -10.39 -16.02 8.23
N TYR A 165 -11.22 -16.85 7.60
CA TYR A 165 -12.56 -16.58 7.12
C TYR A 165 -13.53 -17.65 7.61
N ASP A 166 -13.51 -17.92 8.92
CA ASP A 166 -14.73 -18.32 9.60
C ASP A 166 -15.17 -17.12 10.44
N ASN A 167 -16.17 -16.41 9.95
CA ASN A 167 -17.11 -15.65 10.77
C ASN A 167 -18.41 -15.51 9.98
N THR A 168 -19.31 -16.46 10.24
CA THR A 168 -20.76 -16.27 10.32
C THR A 168 -21.16 -14.92 10.88
#